data_AF-A0A6A6BER1-F1
#
_entry.id   AF-A0A6A6BER1-F1
#
_cell.length_a   1.000
_cell.length_b   1.000
_cell.length_c   1.000
_cell.angle_alpha   90.00
_cell.angle_beta   90.00
_cell.angle_gamma   90.00
#
_symmetry.space_group_name_H-M   'P 1'
#
loop_
_entity.id
_entity.type
_entity.pdbx_description
1 polymer ?
#
loop_
_entity_poly.entity_id
_entity_poly.type
_entity_poly.pdbx_seq_one_letter_code
_entity_poly.pdbx_strand_id
1 'polypeptide(L)'
;VPIIPQDRLDHTLADRPLELNAATLSGLSQSKDPGQTVLYLAYGSNLCYETFQGKRGIRPVAQVNVLVPELRLTFDLPGVPYLEPCFANSGPRDPSNPSQTDPAPALSETSPLIRDAPDYHKDRWKKGMVGVVYEVTLPDYAHIIATEGGGTAYQDVLVTCYPLTETDTVPEHPNTPPFKAHTLFAPAVAPSKPGDPPRKDGGRFQRPDTSYAQASARYMKLLTDGAEEHGLPQDYKNYLYDIRPYTITTRRQGFGKIVFTALWLPLFIMLLSLQGGFANDKGRSPKWLSLLSDFISRSVWLSYDGFFKKVFGDGERTL
;
A
#
# COMPACT_ATOMS: atom_id res chain seq x y z
N VAL A 1 -22.51 -6.13 -4.72
CA VAL A 1 -22.51 -5.20 -3.58
C VAL A 1 -23.30 -3.97 -4.02
N PRO A 2 -24.28 -3.47 -3.25
CA PRO A 2 -25.07 -2.31 -3.64
C PRO A 2 -24.23 -1.02 -3.65
N ILE A 3 -24.75 0.03 -4.28
CA ILE A 3 -24.13 1.36 -4.28
C ILE A 3 -24.40 2.06 -2.96
N ILE A 4 -23.43 2.82 -2.44
CA ILE A 4 -23.59 3.61 -1.21
C ILE A 4 -24.63 4.74 -1.44
N PRO A 5 -25.67 4.85 -0.61
CA PRO A 5 -26.66 5.93 -0.70
C PRO A 5 -26.04 7.34 -0.52
N GLN A 6 -26.60 8.35 -1.20
CA GLN A 6 -26.04 9.72 -1.17
C GLN A 6 -26.06 10.34 0.23
N ASP A 7 -27.12 10.12 1.01
CA ASP A 7 -27.23 10.56 2.40
C ASP A 7 -26.10 9.98 3.27
N ARG A 8 -25.73 8.72 3.04
CA ARG A 8 -24.61 8.07 3.74
C ARG A 8 -23.27 8.72 3.39
N LEU A 9 -23.08 9.12 2.14
CA LEU A 9 -21.89 9.86 1.70
C LEU A 9 -21.85 11.25 2.36
N ASP A 10 -22.95 12.00 2.33
CA ASP A 10 -23.03 13.36 2.86
C ASP A 10 -22.71 13.41 4.37
N HIS A 11 -23.13 12.39 5.13
CA HIS A 11 -22.83 12.29 6.56
C HIS A 11 -21.34 12.24 6.89
N THR A 12 -20.50 11.72 5.98
CA THR A 12 -19.05 11.58 6.23
C THR A 12 -18.29 12.90 6.21
N LEU A 13 -18.90 14.00 5.74
CA LEU A 13 -18.24 15.30 5.72
C LEU A 13 -17.82 15.80 7.12
N ALA A 14 -18.47 15.29 8.17
CA ALA A 14 -18.15 15.59 9.57
C ALA A 14 -17.19 14.56 10.22
N ASP A 15 -16.79 13.51 9.50
CA ASP A 15 -15.92 12.45 10.04
C ASP A 15 -14.54 13.00 10.38
N ARG A 16 -13.86 12.30 11.30
CA ARG A 16 -12.52 12.62 11.75
C ARG A 16 -11.62 11.40 11.63
N PRO A 17 -10.32 11.59 11.37
CA PRO A 17 -9.35 10.48 11.39
C PRO A 17 -9.44 9.72 12.72
N LEU A 18 -9.37 8.40 12.64
CA LEU A 18 -9.36 7.53 13.81
C LEU A 18 -7.92 7.39 14.31
N GLU A 19 -7.71 7.69 15.59
CA GLU A 19 -6.46 7.29 16.21
C GLU A 19 -6.41 5.76 16.31
N LEU A 20 -5.58 5.12 15.50
CA LEU A 20 -5.32 3.67 15.50
C LEU A 20 -4.48 3.25 16.72
N ASN A 21 -4.96 3.63 17.90
CA ASN A 21 -4.46 3.18 19.17
C ASN A 21 -5.22 1.92 19.61
N ALA A 22 -4.63 1.26 20.60
CA ALA A 22 -5.06 -0.07 21.02
C ALA A 22 -6.49 -0.06 21.62
N ALA A 23 -6.86 1.02 22.30
CA ALA A 23 -8.19 1.17 22.87
C ALA A 23 -9.24 1.36 21.78
N THR A 24 -8.95 2.20 20.77
CA THR A 24 -9.83 2.41 19.62
C THR A 24 -10.09 1.10 18.89
N LEU A 25 -9.03 0.35 18.53
CA LEU A 25 -9.17 -0.92 17.80
C LEU A 25 -9.99 -1.96 18.58
N SER A 26 -9.77 -2.08 19.90
CA SER A 26 -10.57 -2.98 20.75
C SER A 26 -12.05 -2.58 20.76
N GLY A 27 -12.34 -1.28 20.86
CA GLY A 27 -13.71 -0.75 20.80
C GLY A 27 -14.39 -1.04 19.46
N LEU A 28 -13.66 -0.84 18.35
CA LEU A 28 -14.15 -1.16 17.00
C LEU A 28 -14.45 -2.66 16.84
N SER A 29 -13.54 -3.54 17.30
CA SER A 29 -13.71 -5.00 17.22
C SER A 29 -14.86 -5.53 18.07
N GLN A 30 -15.16 -4.89 19.20
CA GLN A 30 -16.23 -5.31 20.12
C GLN A 30 -17.59 -4.69 19.79
N SER A 31 -17.67 -3.74 18.85
CA SER A 31 -18.93 -3.13 18.47
C SER A 31 -19.91 -4.17 17.96
N LYS A 32 -21.13 -4.15 18.51
CA LYS A 32 -22.25 -5.01 18.10
C LYS A 32 -23.34 -4.23 17.36
N ASP A 33 -23.15 -2.93 17.18
CA ASP A 33 -24.12 -2.08 16.49
C ASP A 33 -23.97 -2.28 14.98
N PRO A 34 -24.89 -2.99 14.31
CA PRO A 34 -24.78 -3.24 12.87
C PRO A 34 -25.00 -1.97 12.05
N GLY A 35 -25.53 -0.89 12.64
CA GLY A 35 -25.74 0.39 11.99
C GLY A 35 -24.49 1.28 11.95
N GLN A 36 -23.45 0.96 12.73
CA GLN A 36 -22.20 1.71 12.71
C GLN A 36 -21.23 1.13 11.70
N THR A 37 -20.96 1.92 10.65
CA THR A 37 -20.10 1.54 9.54
C THR A 37 -19.02 2.59 9.29
N VAL A 38 -17.95 2.17 8.62
CA VAL A 38 -16.86 3.03 8.16
C VAL A 38 -16.79 2.96 6.63
N LEU A 39 -16.60 4.10 5.99
CA LEU A 39 -16.26 4.16 4.57
C LEU A 39 -14.76 4.01 4.42
N TYR A 40 -14.31 2.86 3.91
CA TYR A 40 -12.90 2.51 3.73
C TYR A 40 -12.51 2.53 2.26
N LEU A 41 -11.55 3.38 1.89
CA LEU A 41 -10.95 3.44 0.56
C LEU A 41 -9.87 2.37 0.40
N ALA A 42 -10.09 1.46 -0.55
CA ALA A 42 -9.12 0.52 -1.08
C ALA A 42 -8.53 1.02 -2.40
N TYR A 43 -7.21 0.94 -2.53
CA TYR A 43 -6.46 1.30 -3.75
C TYR A 43 -5.36 0.29 -4.12
N GLY A 44 -5.11 -0.71 -3.26
CA GLY A 44 -4.10 -1.76 -3.44
C GLY A 44 -4.75 -3.15 -3.58
N SER A 45 -4.18 -4.15 -2.90
CA SER A 45 -4.68 -5.53 -2.98
C SER A 45 -6.15 -5.71 -2.54
N ASN A 46 -6.68 -4.80 -1.73
CA ASN A 46 -8.08 -4.84 -1.28
C ASN A 46 -9.08 -4.47 -2.37
N LEU A 47 -8.63 -4.03 -3.55
CA LEU A 47 -9.49 -3.91 -4.72
C LEU A 47 -10.03 -5.27 -5.18
N CYS A 48 -9.27 -6.37 -4.98
CA CYS A 48 -9.66 -7.68 -5.50
C CYS A 48 -10.52 -8.47 -4.51
N TYR A 49 -11.60 -9.08 -5.01
CA TYR A 49 -12.49 -9.97 -4.26
C TYR A 49 -11.76 -11.16 -3.63
N GLU A 50 -10.78 -11.75 -4.32
CA GLU A 50 -9.95 -12.84 -3.75
C GLU A 50 -9.32 -12.42 -2.42
N THR A 51 -8.88 -11.16 -2.33
CA THR A 51 -8.17 -10.64 -1.18
C THR A 51 -9.12 -10.09 -0.11
N PHE A 52 -10.10 -9.27 -0.53
CA PHE A 52 -11.00 -8.58 0.39
C PHE A 52 -12.10 -9.49 0.92
N GLN A 53 -12.79 -10.22 0.05
CA GLN A 53 -13.90 -11.10 0.42
C GLN A 53 -13.44 -12.54 0.70
N GLY A 54 -12.46 -13.03 -0.06
CA GLY A 54 -11.93 -14.39 0.08
C GLY A 54 -11.04 -14.55 1.30
N LYS A 55 -9.81 -14.02 1.22
CA LYS A 55 -8.79 -14.21 2.26
C LYS A 55 -9.13 -13.56 3.60
N ARG A 56 -9.76 -12.38 3.58
CA ARG A 56 -10.17 -11.67 4.81
C ARG A 56 -11.59 -11.96 5.27
N GLY A 57 -12.44 -12.55 4.42
CA GLY A 57 -13.83 -12.83 4.77
C GLY A 57 -14.72 -11.59 4.92
N ILE A 58 -14.27 -10.41 4.49
CA ILE A 58 -15.01 -9.15 4.66
C ILE A 58 -16.07 -9.05 3.58
N ARG A 59 -17.32 -8.81 3.98
CA ARG A 59 -18.43 -8.58 3.05
C ARG A 59 -18.87 -7.12 3.15
N PRO A 60 -18.53 -6.27 2.16
CA PRO A 60 -18.93 -4.87 2.21
C PRO A 60 -20.46 -4.73 2.14
N VAL A 61 -20.98 -3.80 2.94
CA VAL A 61 -22.41 -3.45 3.00
C VAL A 61 -22.82 -2.80 1.68
N ALA A 62 -22.01 -1.85 1.21
CA ALA A 62 -22.17 -1.13 -0.04
C ALA A 62 -20.78 -0.70 -0.56
N GLN A 63 -20.70 -0.26 -1.82
CA GLN A 63 -19.45 0.21 -2.40
C GLN A 63 -19.66 1.30 -3.46
N VAL A 64 -18.63 2.09 -3.73
CA VAL A 64 -18.63 3.09 -4.80
C VAL A 64 -17.21 3.28 -5.34
N ASN A 65 -17.08 3.35 -6.67
CA ASN A 65 -15.79 3.68 -7.31
C ASN A 65 -15.52 5.17 -7.13
N VAL A 66 -14.27 5.54 -6.85
CA VAL A 66 -13.93 6.94 -6.53
C VAL A 66 -12.65 7.41 -7.19
N LEU A 67 -12.60 8.74 -7.35
CA LEU A 67 -11.39 9.51 -7.62
C LEU A 67 -10.98 10.26 -6.35
N VAL A 68 -9.68 10.24 -6.06
CA VAL A 68 -9.04 11.05 -5.01
C VAL A 68 -7.98 11.94 -5.68
N PRO A 69 -8.31 13.21 -5.98
CA PRO A 69 -7.39 14.11 -6.69
C PRO A 69 -6.08 14.37 -5.95
N GLU A 70 -6.13 14.41 -4.63
CA GLU A 70 -5.01 14.78 -3.74
C GLU A 70 -4.03 13.64 -3.48
N LEU A 71 -4.32 12.43 -3.98
CA LEU A 71 -3.45 11.26 -3.84
C LEU A 71 -3.00 10.72 -5.18
N ARG A 72 -1.86 10.05 -5.18
CA ARG A 72 -1.38 9.17 -6.26
C ARG A 72 -1.06 7.80 -5.72
N LEU A 73 -1.22 6.78 -6.56
CA LEU A 73 -0.76 5.42 -6.29
C LEU A 73 0.77 5.37 -6.43
N THR A 74 1.45 4.84 -5.42
CA THR A 74 2.90 4.59 -5.45
C THR A 74 3.17 3.11 -5.24
N PHE A 75 4.34 2.63 -5.67
CA PHE A 75 4.83 1.27 -5.41
C PHE A 75 6.17 1.32 -4.67
N ASP A 76 6.14 1.91 -3.49
CA ASP A 76 7.31 2.26 -2.71
C ASP A 76 7.27 1.69 -1.28
N LEU A 77 6.29 0.83 -0.97
CA LEU A 77 6.29 0.03 0.25
C LEU A 77 7.25 -1.14 0.09
N PRO A 78 8.38 -1.20 0.82
CA PRO A 78 9.34 -2.28 0.65
C PRO A 78 8.74 -3.58 1.17
N GLY A 79 8.81 -4.63 0.36
CA GLY A 79 8.45 -5.99 0.76
C GLY A 79 9.69 -6.85 0.97
N VAL A 80 9.72 -8.04 0.36
CA VAL A 80 10.80 -9.02 0.50
C VAL A 80 11.48 -9.24 -0.85
N PRO A 81 12.80 -9.01 -0.96
CA PRO A 81 13.55 -9.26 -2.19
C PRO A 81 13.32 -10.66 -2.77
N TYR A 82 13.34 -10.76 -4.10
CA TYR A 82 13.09 -11.97 -4.89
C TYR A 82 11.67 -12.57 -4.80
N LEU A 83 10.85 -12.13 -3.84
CA LEU A 83 9.49 -12.61 -3.64
C LEU A 83 8.48 -11.55 -4.06
N GLU A 84 8.35 -10.51 -3.25
CA GLU A 84 7.42 -9.40 -3.42
C GLU A 84 8.15 -8.11 -3.08
N PRO A 85 8.91 -7.55 -4.03
CA PRO A 85 9.90 -6.54 -3.67
C PRO A 85 9.30 -5.25 -3.16
N CYS A 86 8.15 -4.87 -3.69
CA CYS A 86 7.36 -3.77 -3.17
C CYS A 86 5.84 -3.98 -3.34
N PHE A 87 5.10 -3.17 -2.60
CA PHE A 87 3.64 -3.10 -2.61
C PHE A 87 3.15 -1.68 -2.86
N ALA A 88 1.86 -1.55 -3.14
CA ALA A 88 1.22 -0.25 -3.31
C ALA A 88 1.20 0.54 -1.99
N ASN A 89 1.25 1.86 -2.10
CA ASN A 89 0.97 2.82 -1.05
C ASN A 89 0.29 4.05 -1.69
N SER A 90 -0.14 5.00 -0.87
CA SER A 90 -0.54 6.32 -1.34
C SER A 90 0.60 7.32 -1.16
N GLY A 91 0.68 8.30 -2.06
CA GLY A 91 1.52 9.48 -1.92
C GLY A 91 0.72 10.76 -2.17
N PRO A 92 1.09 11.89 -1.56
CA PRO A 92 0.42 13.16 -1.82
C PRO A 92 0.59 13.57 -3.29
N ARG A 93 -0.42 14.23 -3.82
CA ARG A 93 -0.45 14.78 -5.18
C ARG A 93 -1.04 16.18 -5.14
N ASP A 94 -0.38 17.11 -5.81
CA ASP A 94 -0.93 18.46 -6.04
C ASP A 94 -1.75 18.47 -7.34
N PRO A 95 -3.09 18.64 -7.28
CA PRO A 95 -3.91 18.73 -8.49
C PRO A 95 -3.66 19.94 -9.36
N SER A 96 -3.11 21.01 -8.80
CA SER A 96 -2.74 22.21 -9.54
C SER A 96 -1.40 22.08 -10.27
N ASN A 97 -0.57 21.11 -9.87
CA ASN A 97 0.75 20.86 -10.46
C ASN A 97 1.01 19.36 -10.70
N PRO A 98 0.35 18.75 -11.70
CA PRO A 98 0.48 17.32 -12.01
C PRO A 98 1.90 16.90 -12.45
N SER A 99 2.80 17.85 -12.70
CA SER A 99 4.18 17.63 -13.13
C SER A 99 5.18 17.40 -11.99
N GLN A 100 4.81 17.68 -10.72
CA GLN A 100 5.66 17.37 -9.56
C GLN A 100 5.59 15.87 -9.20
N THR A 101 6.27 15.04 -9.97
CA THR A 101 6.86 13.81 -9.41
C THR A 101 7.97 14.21 -8.44
N ASP A 102 8.15 13.45 -7.35
CA ASP A 102 9.17 13.71 -6.31
C ASP A 102 10.50 14.13 -6.95
N PRO A 103 11.27 15.05 -6.34
CA PRO A 103 12.58 15.41 -6.87
C PRO A 103 13.38 14.12 -7.06
N ALA A 104 13.73 13.84 -8.32
CA ALA A 104 14.63 12.74 -8.65
C ALA A 104 15.85 12.87 -7.72
N PRO A 105 16.31 11.77 -7.09
CA PRO A 105 17.44 11.85 -6.18
C PRO A 105 18.61 12.52 -6.89
N ALA A 106 19.23 13.49 -6.21
CA ALA A 106 20.33 14.28 -6.74
C ALA A 106 21.34 13.34 -7.40
N LEU A 107 21.60 13.55 -8.68
CA LEU A 107 22.54 12.76 -9.46
C LEU A 107 23.91 12.83 -8.78
N SER A 108 24.34 11.74 -8.16
CA SER A 108 25.73 11.56 -7.75
C SER A 108 26.59 11.55 -9.02
N GLU A 109 27.66 12.34 -9.06
CA GLU A 109 28.62 12.46 -10.18
C GLU A 109 29.29 11.11 -10.57
N THR A 110 29.08 10.07 -9.78
CA THR A 110 29.52 8.69 -10.03
C THR A 110 28.47 7.80 -10.72
N SER A 111 27.31 8.34 -11.11
CA SER A 111 26.27 7.57 -11.81
C SER A 111 26.68 7.33 -13.28
N PRO A 112 26.68 6.07 -13.78
CA PRO A 112 27.07 5.79 -15.17
C PRO A 112 26.16 6.55 -16.16
N LEU A 113 26.78 7.19 -17.16
CA LEU A 113 26.17 8.06 -18.18
C LEU A 113 25.16 7.38 -19.12
N ILE A 114 24.86 6.10 -18.91
CA ILE A 114 23.91 5.31 -19.71
C ILE A 114 22.74 4.92 -18.80
N ARG A 115 21.74 5.80 -18.69
CA ARG A 115 20.39 5.42 -18.24
C ARG A 115 19.60 4.84 -19.42
N ASP A 116 20.08 3.74 -20.01
CA ASP A 116 19.30 2.94 -20.97
C ASP A 116 18.40 1.92 -20.25
N ALA A 117 17.90 2.27 -19.05
CA ALA A 117 16.78 1.53 -18.50
C ALA A 117 15.52 2.09 -19.19
N PRO A 118 14.81 1.32 -20.04
CA PRO A 118 13.57 1.79 -20.63
C PRO A 118 12.67 2.27 -19.51
N ASP A 119 12.26 3.53 -19.62
CA ASP A 119 11.37 4.28 -18.72
C ASP A 119 10.43 3.31 -17.99
N TYR A 120 10.53 3.21 -16.67
CA TYR A 120 9.67 2.28 -15.93
C TYR A 120 8.30 2.94 -15.78
N HIS A 121 7.29 2.38 -16.43
CA HIS A 121 6.00 3.04 -16.67
C HIS A 121 5.16 3.34 -15.42
N LYS A 122 5.59 2.93 -14.21
CA LYS A 122 4.79 3.09 -12.98
C LYS A 122 4.51 4.54 -12.60
N ASP A 123 5.34 5.50 -13.00
CA ASP A 123 5.16 6.91 -12.65
C ASP A 123 4.44 7.71 -13.76
N ARG A 124 3.86 7.02 -14.76
CA ARG A 124 3.16 7.66 -15.90
C ARG A 124 1.75 8.13 -15.57
N TRP A 125 1.12 7.59 -14.54
CA TRP A 125 -0.20 8.06 -14.12
C TRP A 125 -0.09 9.44 -13.45
N LYS A 126 -0.67 10.46 -14.09
CA LYS A 126 -0.63 11.86 -13.61
C LYS A 126 -1.94 12.37 -13.03
N LYS A 127 -3.03 11.60 -13.18
CA LYS A 127 -4.34 11.93 -12.61
C LYS A 127 -4.39 11.55 -11.12
N GLY A 128 -5.50 11.85 -10.46
CA GLY A 128 -5.74 11.41 -9.07
C GLY A 128 -5.79 9.90 -8.93
N MET A 129 -5.65 9.42 -7.70
CA MET A 129 -5.78 8.01 -7.35
C MET A 129 -7.19 7.53 -7.64
N VAL A 130 -7.31 6.37 -8.28
CA VAL A 130 -8.57 5.66 -8.48
C VAL A 130 -8.63 4.49 -7.50
N GLY A 131 -9.78 4.30 -6.88
CA GLY A 131 -10.01 3.20 -5.95
C GLY A 131 -11.48 2.89 -5.76
N VAL A 132 -11.76 2.03 -4.77
CA VAL A 132 -13.11 1.64 -4.38
C VAL A 132 -13.27 1.98 -2.91
N VAL A 133 -14.33 2.71 -2.57
CA VAL A 133 -14.76 2.87 -1.19
C VAL A 133 -15.74 1.76 -0.86
N TYR A 134 -15.43 0.98 0.17
CA TYR A 134 -16.31 -0.01 0.77
C TYR A 134 -16.93 0.55 2.04
N GLU A 135 -18.23 0.38 2.20
CA GLU A 135 -18.87 0.50 3.50
C GLU A 135 -18.69 -0.82 4.26
N VAL A 136 -18.00 -0.77 5.40
CA VAL A 136 -17.68 -1.94 6.22
C VAL A 136 -18.12 -1.74 7.67
N THR A 137 -18.37 -2.83 8.37
CA THR A 137 -18.67 -2.78 9.81
C THR A 137 -17.44 -2.36 10.62
N LEU A 138 -17.61 -1.85 11.84
CA LEU A 138 -16.47 -1.52 12.71
C LEU A 138 -15.56 -2.73 13.00
N PRO A 139 -16.09 -3.95 13.25
CA PRO A 139 -15.26 -5.15 13.41
C PRO A 139 -14.46 -5.51 12.15
N ASP A 140 -15.08 -5.40 10.97
CA ASP A 140 -14.39 -5.65 9.69
C ASP A 140 -13.29 -4.62 9.46
N TYR A 141 -13.54 -3.34 9.77
CA TYR A 141 -12.54 -2.29 9.67
C TYR A 141 -11.34 -2.53 10.61
N ALA A 142 -11.60 -2.95 11.86
CA ALA A 142 -10.54 -3.37 12.77
C ALA A 142 -9.74 -4.59 12.23
N HIS A 143 -10.42 -5.53 11.56
CA HIS A 143 -9.77 -6.67 10.92
C HIS A 143 -8.89 -6.26 9.74
N ILE A 144 -9.32 -5.28 8.93
CA ILE A 144 -8.50 -4.68 7.86
C ILE A 144 -7.20 -4.13 8.46
N ILE A 145 -7.30 -3.27 9.48
CA ILE A 145 -6.13 -2.65 10.12
C ILE A 145 -5.16 -3.69 10.70
N ALA A 146 -5.69 -4.74 11.31
CA ALA A 146 -4.87 -5.82 11.86
C ALA A 146 -4.06 -6.56 10.78
N THR A 147 -4.63 -6.71 9.57
CA THR A 147 -4.06 -7.53 8.49
C THR A 147 -3.17 -6.75 7.51
N GLU A 148 -3.26 -5.41 7.44
CA GLU A 148 -2.44 -4.61 6.52
C GLU A 148 -1.02 -4.29 7.02
N GLY A 149 -0.68 -4.61 8.27
CA GLY A 149 0.68 -4.38 8.80
C GLY A 149 0.79 -4.44 10.32
N GLY A 150 -0.02 -5.30 10.97
CA GLY A 150 -0.02 -5.46 12.43
C GLY A 150 -0.32 -4.16 13.20
N GLY A 151 -1.04 -3.21 12.59
CA GLY A 151 -1.42 -1.93 13.21
C GLY A 151 -0.28 -0.97 13.53
N THR A 152 0.91 -1.12 12.93
CA THR A 152 2.10 -0.29 13.24
C THR A 152 2.69 0.46 12.06
N ALA A 153 2.52 -0.04 10.83
CA ALA A 153 3.09 0.57 9.63
C ALA A 153 2.17 1.64 8.99
N TYR A 154 0.86 1.55 9.21
CA TYR A 154 -0.14 2.41 8.60
C TYR A 154 -0.82 3.31 9.63
N GLN A 155 -1.07 4.55 9.22
CA GLN A 155 -1.93 5.51 9.91
C GLN A 155 -3.27 5.55 9.18
N ASP A 156 -4.35 5.70 9.94
CA ASP A 156 -5.64 6.07 9.36
C ASP A 156 -5.60 7.55 8.98
N VAL A 157 -5.96 7.83 7.74
CA VAL A 157 -6.09 9.19 7.23
C VAL A 157 -7.44 9.34 6.54
N LEU A 158 -8.05 10.50 6.73
CA LEU A 158 -9.33 10.83 6.13
C LEU A 158 -9.10 11.60 4.83
N VAL A 159 -9.57 11.05 3.71
CA VAL A 159 -9.34 11.60 2.37
C VAL A 159 -10.65 12.06 1.72
N THR A 160 -10.55 13.07 0.87
CA THR A 160 -11.69 13.56 0.07
C THR A 160 -11.87 12.71 -1.17
N CYS A 161 -12.99 12.01 -1.26
CA CYS A 161 -13.35 11.13 -2.37
C CYS A 161 -14.45 11.76 -3.21
N TYR A 162 -14.41 11.47 -4.50
CA TYR A 162 -15.42 11.89 -5.47
C TYR A 162 -15.95 10.65 -6.19
N PRO A 163 -17.26 10.35 -6.14
CA PRO A 163 -17.84 9.22 -6.85
C PRO A 163 -17.52 9.30 -8.35
N LEU A 164 -17.06 8.18 -8.91
CA LEU A 164 -16.89 8.00 -10.34
C LEU A 164 -18.19 7.46 -10.95
N THR A 165 -18.70 8.18 -11.93
CA THR A 165 -19.73 7.68 -12.85
C THR A 165 -19.11 6.68 -13.83
N GLU A 166 -19.90 5.71 -14.30
CA GLU A 166 -19.48 4.73 -15.31
C GLU A 166 -19.00 5.45 -16.58
N THR A 167 -17.68 5.59 -16.70
CA THR A 167 -16.98 6.29 -17.78
C THR A 167 -15.68 5.58 -18.07
N ASP A 168 -15.27 5.56 -19.33
CA ASP A 168 -14.02 4.90 -19.73
C ASP A 168 -12.76 5.71 -19.36
N THR A 169 -12.93 6.98 -19.03
CA THR A 169 -11.82 7.89 -18.76
C THR A 169 -11.95 8.51 -17.38
N VAL A 170 -10.88 8.43 -16.58
CA VAL A 170 -10.81 9.15 -15.31
C VAL A 170 -10.84 10.65 -15.58
N PRO A 171 -11.76 11.41 -14.98
CA PRO A 171 -11.80 12.86 -15.14
C PRO A 171 -10.58 13.50 -14.45
N GLU A 172 -10.01 14.54 -15.07
CA GLU A 172 -8.90 15.30 -14.46
C GLU A 172 -9.37 16.10 -13.25
N HIS A 173 -10.60 16.61 -13.33
CA HIS A 173 -11.27 17.34 -12.26
C HIS A 173 -12.62 16.67 -11.96
N PRO A 174 -12.90 16.32 -10.70
CA PRO A 174 -14.16 15.73 -10.33
C PRO A 174 -15.30 16.74 -10.47
N ASN A 175 -16.47 16.26 -10.89
CA ASN A 175 -17.70 17.03 -11.05
C ASN A 175 -18.84 16.54 -10.13
N THR A 176 -18.57 15.57 -9.27
CA THR A 176 -19.51 15.02 -8.30
C THR A 176 -19.34 15.67 -6.92
N PRO A 177 -20.36 15.64 -6.04
CA PRO A 177 -20.21 16.08 -4.67
C PRO A 177 -19.14 15.25 -3.92
N PRO A 178 -18.25 15.89 -3.14
CA PRO A 178 -17.25 15.18 -2.36
C PRO A 178 -17.85 14.49 -1.15
N PHE A 179 -17.16 13.47 -0.66
CA PHE A 179 -17.39 12.86 0.64
C PHE A 179 -16.06 12.44 1.29
N LYS A 180 -16.08 11.95 2.53
CA LYS A 180 -14.88 11.50 3.24
C LYS A 180 -14.83 9.99 3.37
N ALA A 181 -13.64 9.43 3.22
CA ALA A 181 -13.37 8.03 3.49
C ALA A 181 -12.07 7.87 4.27
N HIS A 182 -12.04 6.85 5.12
CA HIS A 182 -10.85 6.37 5.80
C HIS A 182 -9.97 5.61 4.83
N THR A 183 -8.66 5.83 4.89
CA THR A 183 -7.70 5.02 4.16
C THR A 183 -6.44 4.83 4.98
N LEU A 184 -5.68 3.81 4.60
CA LEU A 184 -4.44 3.47 5.29
C LEU A 184 -3.28 4.07 4.50
N PHE A 185 -2.49 4.91 5.16
CA PHE A 185 -1.27 5.51 4.61
C PHE A 185 -0.06 5.10 5.42
N ALA A 186 0.99 4.60 4.76
CA ALA A 186 2.26 4.30 5.41
C ALA A 186 3.25 5.45 5.20
N PRO A 187 3.40 6.38 6.16
CA PRO A 187 4.33 7.50 6.01
C PRO A 187 5.78 7.03 5.98
N ALA A 188 6.56 7.60 5.06
CA ALA A 188 8.00 7.46 5.05
C ALA A 188 8.64 8.16 6.26
N VAL A 189 9.69 7.57 6.84
CA VAL A 189 10.55 8.30 7.79
C VAL A 189 11.41 9.25 6.97
N ALA A 190 11.09 10.55 6.97
CA ALA A 190 11.97 11.53 6.35
C ALA A 190 13.28 11.64 7.17
N PRO A 191 14.47 11.40 6.58
CA PRO A 191 15.70 11.91 7.18
C PRO A 191 15.67 13.43 7.09
N SER A 192 15.94 14.12 8.20
CA SER A 192 15.89 15.58 8.25
C SER A 192 17.03 16.23 7.45
N LYS A 193 18.17 15.54 7.32
CA LYS A 193 19.33 15.89 6.47
C LYS A 193 20.08 14.62 6.05
N PRO A 194 20.90 14.66 4.97
CA PRO A 194 21.84 13.59 4.67
C PRO A 194 22.81 13.40 5.85
N GLY A 195 22.82 12.21 6.47
CA GLY A 195 23.75 11.86 7.55
C GLY A 195 23.18 11.87 8.98
N ASP A 196 21.92 12.27 9.18
CA ASP A 196 21.29 12.20 10.51
C ASP A 196 20.90 10.75 10.88
N PRO A 197 21.00 10.35 12.18
CA PRO A 197 20.43 9.10 12.65
C PRO A 197 18.88 9.14 12.57
N PRO A 198 18.20 8.00 12.34
CA PRO A 198 16.74 7.96 12.23
C PRO A 198 16.05 8.56 13.47
N ARG A 199 15.01 9.39 13.27
CA ARG A 199 14.18 9.91 14.37
C ARG A 199 13.57 8.77 15.18
N LYS A 200 13.41 9.01 16.49
CA LYS A 200 12.96 8.02 17.47
C LYS A 200 11.45 7.70 17.45
N ASP A 201 10.63 8.42 16.67
CA ASP A 201 9.17 8.22 16.63
C ASP A 201 8.62 8.12 15.19
N GLY A 202 8.32 6.89 14.75
CA GLY A 202 7.32 6.58 13.71
C GLY A 202 7.74 6.69 12.23
N GLY A 203 7.35 5.66 11.46
CA GLY A 203 7.41 5.61 9.98
C GLY A 203 8.08 4.33 9.46
N ARG A 204 7.78 3.96 8.22
CA ARG A 204 8.32 2.72 7.62
C ARG A 204 9.77 2.87 7.15
N PHE A 205 10.47 1.74 7.06
CA PHE A 205 11.70 1.64 6.27
C PHE A 205 11.43 2.05 4.82
N GLN A 206 12.33 2.83 4.22
CA GLN A 206 12.21 3.32 2.84
C GLN A 206 13.46 2.94 2.05
N ARG A 207 13.29 2.51 0.80
CA ARG A 207 14.41 2.27 -0.12
C ARG A 207 15.01 3.60 -0.59
N PRO A 208 16.32 3.68 -0.90
CA PRO A 208 16.96 4.91 -1.34
C PRO A 208 16.33 5.55 -2.58
N ASP A 209 15.90 4.73 -3.53
CA ASP A 209 15.14 5.14 -4.70
C ASP A 209 13.76 4.46 -4.65
N THR A 210 12.73 5.25 -4.34
CA THR A 210 11.32 4.81 -4.24
C THR A 210 10.75 4.40 -5.60
N SER A 211 11.35 4.88 -6.69
CA SER A 211 10.94 4.56 -8.07
C SER A 211 11.60 3.29 -8.62
N TYR A 212 12.61 2.74 -7.92
CA TYR A 212 13.43 1.66 -8.47
C TYR A 212 12.70 0.31 -8.59
N ALA A 213 12.09 -0.13 -7.48
CA ALA A 213 11.57 -1.48 -7.33
C ALA A 213 10.28 -1.71 -8.12
N GLN A 214 10.09 -2.97 -8.56
CA GLN A 214 8.91 -3.45 -9.25
C GLN A 214 8.06 -4.35 -8.34
N ALA A 215 6.74 -4.16 -8.36
CA ALA A 215 5.82 -5.04 -7.64
C ALA A 215 5.75 -6.43 -8.30
N SER A 216 5.48 -7.48 -7.52
CA SER A 216 5.42 -8.85 -8.06
C SER A 216 4.29 -9.02 -9.08
N ALA A 217 4.45 -9.95 -10.03
CA ALA A 217 3.37 -10.29 -10.98
C ALA A 217 2.09 -10.76 -10.26
N ARG A 218 2.24 -11.51 -9.16
CA ARG A 218 1.14 -11.93 -8.30
C ARG A 218 0.40 -10.73 -7.70
N TYR A 219 1.13 -9.74 -7.19
CA TYR A 219 0.54 -8.56 -6.58
C TYR A 219 -0.12 -7.65 -7.62
N MET A 220 0.54 -7.41 -8.75
CA MET A 220 -0.05 -6.64 -9.86
C MET A 220 -1.34 -7.28 -10.37
N LYS A 221 -1.40 -8.62 -10.43
CA LYS A 221 -2.63 -9.33 -10.77
C LYS A 221 -3.80 -8.98 -9.85
N LEU A 222 -3.57 -8.82 -8.54
CA LEU A 222 -4.63 -8.39 -7.61
C LEU A 222 -5.15 -7.00 -7.95
N LEU A 223 -4.28 -6.07 -8.35
CA LEU A 223 -4.72 -4.73 -8.72
C LEU A 223 -5.50 -4.75 -10.05
N THR A 224 -5.02 -5.50 -11.04
CA THR A 224 -5.71 -5.60 -12.35
C THR A 224 -7.03 -6.35 -12.23
N ASP A 225 -7.07 -7.48 -11.51
CA ASP A 225 -8.31 -8.24 -11.29
C ASP A 225 -9.33 -7.39 -10.55
N GLY A 226 -8.94 -6.71 -9.46
CA GLY A 226 -9.82 -5.81 -8.73
C GLY A 226 -10.34 -4.66 -9.60
N ALA A 227 -9.49 -4.11 -10.47
CA ALA A 227 -9.91 -3.07 -11.40
C ALA A 227 -10.96 -3.56 -12.42
N GLU A 228 -10.85 -4.81 -12.90
CA GLU A 228 -11.85 -5.44 -13.77
C GLU A 228 -13.14 -5.79 -13.00
N GLU A 229 -13.01 -6.41 -11.83
CA GLU A 229 -14.12 -6.82 -10.95
C GLU A 229 -15.03 -5.64 -10.55
N HIS A 230 -14.45 -4.45 -10.44
CA HIS A 230 -15.14 -3.22 -10.09
C HIS A 230 -15.51 -2.34 -11.28
N GLY A 231 -15.15 -2.73 -12.51
CA GLY A 231 -15.40 -1.92 -13.70
C GLY A 231 -14.77 -0.52 -13.60
N LEU A 232 -13.53 -0.43 -13.11
CA LEU A 232 -12.80 0.84 -13.06
C LEU A 232 -12.56 1.40 -14.49
N PRO A 233 -12.41 2.72 -14.65
CA PRO A 233 -12.22 3.34 -15.96
C PRO A 233 -11.11 2.70 -16.80
N GLN A 234 -11.35 2.57 -18.11
CA GLN A 234 -10.48 1.83 -19.02
C GLN A 234 -9.07 2.43 -19.12
N ASP A 235 -8.92 3.76 -19.08
CA ASP A 235 -7.60 4.40 -19.09
C ASP A 235 -6.77 4.06 -17.83
N TYR A 236 -7.42 3.93 -16.68
CA TYR A 236 -6.78 3.48 -15.44
C TYR A 236 -6.38 2.00 -15.52
N LYS A 237 -7.27 1.14 -16.05
CA LYS A 237 -6.94 -0.28 -16.28
C LYS A 237 -5.75 -0.43 -17.22
N ASN A 238 -5.73 0.31 -18.33
CA ASN A 238 -4.61 0.33 -19.27
C ASN A 238 -3.29 0.73 -18.58
N TYR A 239 -3.34 1.75 -17.72
CA TYR A 239 -2.18 2.12 -16.90
C TYR A 239 -1.71 0.97 -16.02
N LEU A 240 -2.60 0.29 -15.28
CA LEU A 240 -2.23 -0.84 -14.42
C LEU A 240 -1.62 -2.01 -15.21
N TYR A 241 -2.16 -2.32 -16.40
CA TYR A 241 -1.62 -3.35 -17.29
C TYR A 241 -0.24 -3.00 -17.88
N ASP A 242 0.05 -1.72 -18.07
CA ASP A 242 1.33 -1.23 -18.60
C ASP A 242 2.46 -1.24 -17.56
N ILE A 243 2.13 -1.39 -16.26
CA ILE A 243 3.12 -1.54 -15.20
C ILE A 243 3.78 -2.92 -15.31
N ARG A 244 5.03 -2.95 -15.80
CA ARG A 244 5.85 -4.17 -15.85
C ARG A 244 6.07 -4.74 -14.44
N PRO A 245 5.63 -5.99 -14.16
CA PRO A 245 5.86 -6.63 -12.88
C PRO A 245 7.29 -7.18 -12.74
N TYR A 246 7.72 -7.36 -11.50
CA TYR A 246 8.93 -8.09 -11.17
C TYR A 246 8.82 -9.56 -11.56
N THR A 247 9.82 -10.06 -12.28
CA THR A 247 9.99 -11.47 -12.61
C THR A 247 11.46 -11.87 -12.46
N ILE A 248 11.70 -13.14 -12.13
CA ILE A 248 13.04 -13.72 -12.09
C ILE A 248 13.43 -14.11 -13.50
N THR A 249 14.50 -13.52 -14.03
CA THR A 249 14.94 -13.73 -15.42
C THR A 249 16.13 -14.67 -15.53
N THR A 250 16.90 -14.84 -14.46
CA THR A 250 18.11 -15.68 -14.46
C THR A 250 18.02 -16.86 -13.50
N ARG A 251 18.69 -17.96 -13.85
CA ARG A 251 18.85 -19.14 -12.96
C ARG A 251 19.54 -18.77 -11.64
N ARG A 252 20.46 -17.80 -11.71
CA ARG A 252 21.21 -17.28 -10.56
C ARG A 252 20.29 -16.59 -9.54
N GLN A 253 19.38 -15.73 -10.01
CA GLN A 253 18.33 -15.12 -9.19
C GLN A 253 17.37 -16.19 -8.65
N GLY A 254 17.03 -17.21 -9.44
CA GLY A 254 16.20 -18.34 -9.02
C GLY A 254 16.80 -19.10 -7.83
N PHE A 255 18.10 -19.41 -7.88
CA PHE A 255 18.80 -20.02 -6.75
C PHE A 255 18.92 -19.04 -5.56
N GLY A 256 19.22 -17.78 -5.82
CA GLY A 256 19.23 -16.72 -4.80
C GLY A 256 17.92 -16.61 -4.04
N LYS A 257 16.77 -16.66 -4.74
CA LYS A 257 15.44 -16.71 -4.14
C LYS A 257 15.29 -17.87 -3.16
N ILE A 258 15.72 -19.08 -3.55
CA ILE A 258 15.61 -20.26 -2.69
C ILE A 258 16.42 -20.06 -1.40
N VAL A 259 17.68 -19.66 -1.53
CA VAL A 259 18.57 -19.44 -0.38
C VAL A 259 18.03 -18.31 0.51
N PHE A 260 17.61 -17.20 -0.09
CA PHE A 260 17.08 -16.04 0.63
C PHE A 260 15.79 -16.39 1.38
N THR A 261 14.88 -17.14 0.73
CA THR A 261 13.62 -17.59 1.33
C THR A 261 13.88 -18.55 2.48
N ALA A 262 14.76 -19.53 2.30
CA ALA A 262 15.12 -20.48 3.35
C ALA A 262 15.70 -19.79 4.60
N LEU A 263 16.45 -18.70 4.40
CA LEU A 263 17.03 -17.91 5.49
C LEU A 263 16.00 -17.03 6.21
N TRP A 264 15.20 -16.26 5.47
CA TRP A 264 14.38 -15.19 6.04
C TRP A 264 12.92 -15.55 6.29
N LEU A 265 12.32 -16.44 5.48
CA LEU A 265 10.90 -16.79 5.62
C LEU A 265 10.55 -17.40 6.98
N PRO A 266 11.37 -18.29 7.59
CA PRO A 266 11.08 -18.80 8.93
C PRO A 266 11.00 -17.68 9.99
N LEU A 267 11.84 -16.65 9.89
CA LEU A 267 11.82 -15.50 10.80
C LEU A 267 10.56 -14.65 10.61
N PHE A 268 10.09 -14.48 9.37
CA PHE A 268 8.81 -13.81 9.10
C PHE A 268 7.62 -14.61 9.62
N ILE A 269 7.60 -15.94 9.45
CA ILE A 269 6.54 -16.80 9.99
C ILE A 269 6.52 -16.70 11.53
N MET A 270 7.69 -16.78 12.16
CA MET A 270 7.82 -16.59 13.60
C MET A 270 7.28 -15.21 14.03
N LEU A 271 7.64 -14.14 13.32
CA LEU A 271 7.14 -12.80 13.61
C LEU A 271 5.60 -12.73 13.51
N LEU A 272 5.01 -13.26 12.45
CA LEU A 272 3.55 -13.30 12.26
C LEU A 272 2.87 -14.12 13.36
N SER A 273 3.43 -15.27 13.74
CA SER A 273 2.92 -16.08 14.86
C SER A 273 2.99 -15.35 16.20
N LEU A 274 4.11 -14.65 16.47
CA LEU A 274 4.25 -13.83 17.67
C LEU A 274 3.28 -12.64 17.64
N GLN A 275 3.07 -12.01 16.49
CA GLN A 275 2.12 -10.90 16.35
C GLN A 275 0.68 -11.38 16.60
N GLY A 276 0.31 -12.57 16.11
CA GLY A 276 -0.99 -13.17 16.38
C GLY A 276 -1.16 -13.60 17.84
N GLY A 277 -0.14 -14.24 18.44
CA GLY A 277 -0.20 -14.77 19.80
C GLY A 277 -0.03 -13.72 20.91
N PHE A 278 0.70 -12.63 20.63
CA PHE A 278 0.87 -11.49 21.52
C PHE A 278 0.08 -10.26 21.06
N ALA A 279 -0.89 -10.43 20.17
CA ALA A 279 -1.92 -9.41 19.99
C ALA A 279 -2.65 -9.29 21.33
N ASN A 280 -2.30 -8.29 22.12
CA ASN A 280 -2.96 -8.02 23.40
C ASN A 280 -4.47 -7.82 23.15
N ASP A 281 -5.32 -7.85 24.19
CA ASP A 281 -6.77 -7.55 24.13
C ASP A 281 -7.13 -6.19 23.50
N LYS A 282 -6.10 -5.42 23.17
CA LYS A 282 -6.11 -4.09 22.55
C LYS A 282 -5.61 -4.10 21.09
N GLY A 283 -5.41 -5.25 20.46
CA GLY A 283 -5.06 -5.37 19.02
C GLY A 283 -3.68 -4.82 18.60
N ARG A 284 -2.79 -4.46 19.54
CA ARG A 284 -1.42 -4.01 19.25
C ARG A 284 -0.38 -5.06 19.62
N SER A 285 0.61 -5.20 18.74
CA SER A 285 1.87 -5.87 19.07
C SER A 285 2.61 -5.13 20.20
N PRO A 286 3.21 -5.82 21.17
CA PRO A 286 4.04 -5.20 22.19
C PRO A 286 5.18 -4.39 21.56
N LYS A 287 5.61 -3.30 22.22
CA LYS A 287 6.69 -2.43 21.68
C LYS A 287 7.97 -3.21 21.32
N TRP A 288 8.34 -4.20 22.12
CA TRP A 288 9.51 -5.05 21.85
C TRP A 288 9.36 -5.85 20.54
N LEU A 289 8.14 -6.27 20.20
CA LEU A 289 7.84 -7.03 19.00
C LEU A 289 7.85 -6.13 17.76
N SER A 290 7.39 -4.88 17.89
CA SER A 290 7.54 -3.87 16.83
C SER A 290 9.02 -3.56 16.56
N LEU A 291 9.83 -3.38 17.62
CA LEU A 291 11.28 -3.17 17.48
C LEU A 291 11.99 -4.38 16.84
N LEU A 292 11.57 -5.60 17.17
CA LEU A 292 12.07 -6.82 16.55
C LEU A 292 11.69 -6.90 15.06
N SER A 293 10.44 -6.57 14.72
CA SER A 293 9.96 -6.48 13.33
C SER A 293 10.79 -5.50 12.50
N ASP A 294 11.05 -4.30 13.04
CA ASP A 294 11.88 -3.29 12.39
C ASP A 294 13.32 -3.77 12.21
N PHE A 295 13.89 -4.41 13.22
CA PHE A 295 15.23 -4.97 13.17
C PHE A 295 15.37 -6.06 12.10
N ILE A 296 14.43 -7.03 12.05
CA ILE A 296 14.42 -8.09 11.03
C ILE A 296 14.29 -7.46 9.64
N SER A 297 13.34 -6.54 9.45
CA SER A 297 13.12 -5.89 8.15
C SER A 297 14.38 -5.16 7.67
N ARG A 298 15.08 -4.42 8.53
CA ARG A 298 16.36 -3.77 8.19
C ARG A 298 17.45 -4.80 7.87
N SER A 299 17.51 -5.89 8.62
CA SER A 299 18.52 -6.95 8.43
C SER A 299 18.34 -7.69 7.10
N VAL A 300 17.08 -7.95 6.70
CA VAL A 300 16.71 -8.51 5.40
C VAL A 300 17.31 -7.65 4.27
N TRP A 301 17.03 -6.35 4.30
CA TRP A 301 17.51 -5.42 3.27
C TRP A 301 19.02 -5.20 3.30
N LEU A 302 19.65 -5.10 4.47
CA LEU A 302 21.10 -5.01 4.61
C LEU A 302 21.82 -6.24 4.04
N SER A 303 21.31 -7.44 4.33
CA SER A 303 21.86 -8.69 3.78
C SER A 303 21.70 -8.74 2.26
N TYR A 304 20.57 -8.24 1.76
CA TYR A 304 20.30 -8.19 0.32
C TYR A 304 21.24 -7.24 -0.41
N ASP A 305 21.33 -5.98 0.03
CA ASP A 305 22.19 -4.96 -0.59
C ASP A 305 23.68 -5.30 -0.44
N GLY A 306 24.07 -5.83 0.71
CA GLY A 306 25.45 -6.16 1.04
C GLY A 306 25.98 -7.38 0.28
N PHE A 307 25.14 -8.40 0.09
CA PHE A 307 25.54 -9.72 -0.40
C PHE A 307 24.64 -10.25 -1.52
N PHE A 308 23.35 -10.47 -1.28
CA PHE A 308 22.53 -11.23 -2.24
C PHE A 308 22.39 -10.57 -3.60
N LYS A 309 22.17 -9.26 -3.66
CA LYS A 309 22.08 -8.52 -4.94
C LYS A 309 23.35 -8.71 -5.78
N LYS A 310 24.52 -8.66 -5.15
CA LYS A 310 25.83 -8.81 -5.81
C LYS A 310 26.10 -10.26 -6.24
N VAL A 311 25.67 -11.22 -5.41
CA VAL A 311 25.99 -12.64 -5.57
C VAL A 311 24.93 -13.41 -6.35
N PHE A 312 23.68 -12.97 -6.39
CA PHE A 312 22.59 -13.67 -7.06
C PHE A 312 21.88 -12.85 -8.14
N GLY A 313 22.14 -11.54 -8.21
CA GLY A 313 21.47 -10.62 -9.12
C GLY A 313 20.33 -9.86 -8.45
N ASP A 314 19.73 -8.93 -9.19
CA ASP A 314 18.71 -8.02 -8.67
C ASP A 314 17.43 -8.76 -8.27
N GLY A 315 16.99 -8.56 -7.03
CA GLY A 315 15.77 -9.11 -6.46
C GLY A 315 14.64 -8.10 -6.32
N GLU A 316 14.82 -6.89 -6.84
CA GLU A 316 13.85 -5.79 -6.83
C GLU A 316 13.36 -5.41 -8.22
N ARG A 317 14.15 -5.72 -9.26
CA ARG A 317 13.87 -5.32 -10.64
C ARG A 317 14.27 -6.40 -11.63
N THR A 318 13.40 -6.64 -12.59
CA THR A 318 13.62 -7.49 -13.77
C THR A 318 14.69 -6.84 -14.65
N LEU A 319 15.62 -7.66 -15.15
CA LEU A 319 16.62 -7.24 -16.15
C LEU A 319 15.97 -6.97 -17.50
#